data_AF-A0A0B5D8S8-F1
#
_entry.id   AF-A0A0B5D8S8-F1
#
_cell.length_a   1.000
_cell.length_b   1.000
_cell.length_c   1.000
_cell.angle_alpha   90.00
_cell.angle_beta   90.00
_cell.angle_gamma   90.00
#
_symmetry.space_group_name_H-M   'P 1'
#
loop_
_entity.id
_entity.type
_entity.pdbx_description
1 polymer ?
#
loop_
_entity_poly.entity_id
_entity_poly.type
_entity_poly.pdbx_seq_one_letter_code
_entity_poly.pdbx_strand_id
1 'polypeptide(L)'
;MRFTRIDRPVPGAEPADAVVNLVFLANLAAQETTGDTASSTSVERVQHRLRGSVEYDTLAFALEVPDEDPAGYLLVSTPLMEDRDVVEAEVILDAGHLPLPGAGFEPEGRAVLSTLFAEAEAVTACLGRSVVQTWLLHPADETPGTGEWADLLRERGYSLGLTEIQGVVEVDAGTPDWPSGVTVEVVRNLRFPPPLIDGVLALYHRASVDVPTGGLVAEPVDWTRERLAAAARRVVNTGREMVSVVLSDATGVIGISEITRFPGSEPGIAEQGITAIDVRARGNGYGLRIKQEALRAAAEHLGATRVYTSNAADNTWMVDINRRLGWRVVSGGSGWQKRL
;
A
#
# COMPACT_ATOMS: atom_id res chain seq x y z
N MET A 1 11.79 18.57 -22.35
CA MET A 1 10.89 17.73 -21.53
C MET A 1 9.53 18.40 -21.42
N ARG A 2 8.44 17.66 -21.58
CA ARG A 2 7.06 18.14 -21.43
C ARG A 2 6.21 17.08 -20.75
N PHE A 3 5.33 17.49 -19.84
CA PHE A 3 4.33 16.60 -19.28
C PHE A 3 3.16 16.38 -20.25
N THR A 4 2.87 15.12 -20.51
CA THR A 4 1.66 14.67 -21.21
C THR A 4 0.83 13.84 -20.25
N ARG A 5 -0.44 14.22 -20.10
CA ARG A 5 -1.38 13.46 -19.27
C ARG A 5 -1.71 12.13 -19.95
N ILE A 6 -1.60 11.05 -19.20
CA ILE A 6 -2.04 9.73 -19.63
C ILE A 6 -3.57 9.67 -19.54
N ASP A 7 -4.20 9.21 -20.62
CA ASP A 7 -5.65 9.11 -20.69
C ASP A 7 -6.21 8.12 -19.67
N ARG A 8 -7.43 8.41 -19.20
CA ARG A 8 -8.13 7.50 -18.31
C ARG A 8 -8.51 6.22 -19.05
N PRO A 9 -8.43 5.06 -18.40
CA PRO A 9 -8.79 3.80 -19.03
C PRO A 9 -10.27 3.78 -19.39
N VAL A 10 -10.56 3.38 -20.63
CA VAL A 10 -11.91 3.17 -21.13
C VAL A 10 -12.31 1.71 -20.84
N PRO A 11 -13.43 1.43 -20.16
CA PRO A 11 -13.86 0.06 -19.89
C PRO A 11 -13.97 -0.79 -21.16
N GLY A 12 -13.29 -1.93 -21.19
CA GLY A 12 -13.30 -2.87 -22.33
C GLY A 12 -12.31 -2.53 -23.45
N ALA A 13 -11.57 -1.43 -23.36
CA ALA A 13 -10.47 -1.11 -24.26
C ALA A 13 -9.14 -1.70 -23.76
N GLU A 14 -8.19 -1.88 -24.66
CA GLU A 14 -6.81 -2.21 -24.29
C GLU A 14 -6.18 -1.08 -23.47
N PRO A 15 -5.27 -1.41 -22.52
CA PRO A 15 -4.51 -0.40 -21.80
C PRO A 15 -3.70 0.49 -22.75
N ALA A 16 -3.59 1.78 -22.44
CA ALA A 16 -2.67 2.66 -23.15
C ALA A 16 -1.22 2.20 -22.95
N ASP A 17 -0.39 2.26 -24.00
CA ASP A 17 1.02 1.84 -23.96
C ASP A 17 1.79 2.51 -22.82
N ALA A 18 1.52 3.80 -22.56
CA ALA A 18 2.12 4.55 -21.45
C ALA A 18 1.83 3.92 -20.07
N VAL A 19 0.65 3.31 -19.87
CA VAL A 19 0.32 2.60 -18.62
C VAL A 19 1.10 1.29 -18.53
N VAL A 20 1.24 0.57 -19.65
CA VAL A 20 2.02 -0.68 -19.70
C VAL A 20 3.49 -0.40 -19.40
N ASN A 21 4.07 0.63 -20.01
CA ASN A 21 5.46 1.03 -19.81
C ASN A 21 5.72 1.52 -18.38
N LEU A 22 4.81 2.33 -17.82
CA LEU A 22 4.86 2.76 -16.42
C LEU A 22 4.90 1.55 -15.47
N VAL A 23 4.02 0.56 -15.66
CA VAL A 23 3.97 -0.64 -14.83
C VAL A 23 5.24 -1.47 -14.99
N PHE A 24 5.75 -1.59 -16.21
CA PHE A 24 7.01 -2.28 -16.48
C PHE A 24 8.18 -1.65 -15.70
N LEU A 25 8.34 -0.33 -15.77
CA LEU A 25 9.41 0.38 -15.07
C LEU A 25 9.24 0.34 -13.54
N ALA A 26 8.01 0.50 -13.05
CA ALA A 26 7.71 0.37 -11.62
C ALA A 26 8.10 -1.02 -11.08
N ASN A 27 7.77 -2.07 -11.85
CA ASN A 27 8.12 -3.43 -11.50
C ASN A 27 9.63 -3.67 -11.57
N LEU A 28 10.30 -3.18 -12.62
CA LEU A 28 11.75 -3.29 -12.74
C LEU A 28 12.44 -2.68 -11.51
N ALA A 29 12.10 -1.44 -11.16
CA ALA A 29 12.65 -0.75 -9.99
C ALA A 29 12.36 -1.49 -8.68
N ALA A 30 11.13 -1.97 -8.48
CA ALA A 30 10.75 -2.70 -7.27
C ALA A 30 11.46 -4.05 -7.14
N GLN A 31 11.60 -4.78 -8.24
CA GLN A 31 12.25 -6.10 -8.28
C GLN A 31 13.76 -5.98 -8.09
N GLU A 32 14.41 -4.98 -8.69
CA GLU A 32 15.84 -4.70 -8.46
C GLU A 32 16.09 -4.31 -7.00
N THR A 33 15.21 -3.50 -6.42
CA THR A 33 15.33 -3.03 -5.02
C THR A 33 15.14 -4.16 -4.02
N THR A 34 14.16 -5.03 -4.24
CA THR A 34 13.77 -6.08 -3.28
C THR A 34 14.46 -7.42 -3.52
N GLY A 35 14.96 -7.65 -4.74
CA GLY A 35 15.45 -8.95 -5.19
C GLY A 35 14.36 -10.03 -5.31
N ASP A 36 13.08 -9.66 -5.30
CA ASP A 36 11.94 -10.60 -5.39
C ASP A 36 11.03 -10.23 -6.57
N THR A 37 10.83 -11.16 -7.52
CA THR A 37 10.01 -10.91 -8.72
C THR A 37 8.55 -10.62 -8.38
N ALA A 38 8.07 -11.17 -7.26
CA ALA A 38 6.72 -10.96 -6.77
C ALA A 38 6.48 -9.56 -6.18
N SER A 39 7.53 -8.75 -6.00
CA SER A 39 7.41 -7.34 -5.68
C SER A 39 7.02 -6.56 -6.94
N SER A 40 5.73 -6.63 -7.29
CA SER A 40 5.22 -6.07 -8.53
C SER A 40 3.80 -5.52 -8.39
N THR A 41 3.44 -4.62 -9.30
CA THR A 41 2.09 -4.16 -9.57
C THR A 41 1.63 -4.65 -10.95
N SER A 42 0.33 -4.57 -11.20
CA SER A 42 -0.28 -5.00 -12.46
C SER A 42 -0.87 -3.81 -13.22
N VAL A 43 -1.01 -3.97 -14.54
CA VAL A 43 -1.70 -3.01 -15.40
C VAL A 43 -3.14 -2.82 -14.94
N GLU A 44 -3.82 -3.90 -14.56
CA GLU A 44 -5.18 -3.87 -14.04
C GLU A 44 -5.27 -3.04 -12.74
N ARG A 45 -4.31 -3.20 -11.81
CA ARG A 45 -4.27 -2.42 -10.56
C ARG A 45 -4.09 -0.93 -10.84
N VAL A 46 -3.18 -0.55 -11.74
CA VAL A 46 -2.97 0.85 -12.13
C VAL A 46 -4.18 1.41 -12.87
N GLN A 47 -4.77 0.66 -13.80
CA GLN A 47 -6.00 1.08 -14.48
C GLN A 47 -7.14 1.31 -13.48
N HIS A 48 -7.33 0.43 -12.50
CA HIS A 48 -8.35 0.62 -11.47
C HIS A 48 -8.13 1.92 -10.68
N ARG A 49 -6.87 2.25 -10.37
CA ARG A 49 -6.52 3.52 -9.72
C ARG A 49 -6.84 4.72 -10.62
N LEU A 50 -6.50 4.66 -11.91
CA LEU A 50 -6.77 5.74 -12.88
C LEU A 50 -8.26 5.96 -13.20
N ARG A 51 -9.12 4.95 -12.99
CA ARG A 51 -10.57 5.13 -13.08
C ARG A 51 -11.11 6.06 -11.99
N GLY A 52 -10.40 6.16 -10.86
CA GLY A 52 -10.85 6.89 -9.69
C GLY A 52 -12.04 6.21 -8.99
N SER A 53 -12.47 6.80 -7.89
CA SER A 53 -13.63 6.37 -7.12
C SER A 53 -14.24 7.55 -6.36
N VAL A 54 -15.24 7.28 -5.52
CA VAL A 54 -15.78 8.29 -4.60
C VAL A 54 -14.80 8.64 -3.45
N GLU A 55 -13.76 7.83 -3.23
CA GLU A 55 -12.81 8.03 -2.13
C GLU A 55 -11.49 8.68 -2.57
N TYR A 56 -11.13 8.55 -3.84
CA TYR A 56 -9.91 9.13 -4.39
C TYR A 56 -10.06 9.34 -5.88
N ASP A 57 -9.28 10.27 -6.43
CA ASP A 57 -9.06 10.42 -7.86
C ASP A 57 -7.57 10.30 -8.19
N THR A 58 -7.21 9.79 -9.37
CA THR A 58 -5.79 9.68 -9.76
C THR A 58 -5.57 10.21 -11.17
N LEU A 59 -4.50 10.98 -11.30
CA LEU A 59 -3.94 11.46 -12.57
C LEU A 59 -2.59 10.79 -12.79
N ALA A 60 -2.26 10.48 -14.03
CA ALA A 60 -0.93 10.04 -14.40
C ALA A 60 -0.38 10.90 -15.55
N PHE A 61 0.92 11.12 -15.53
CA PHE A 61 1.64 11.92 -16.49
C PHE A 61 2.91 11.20 -16.93
N ALA A 62 3.24 11.30 -18.22
CA ALA A 62 4.53 10.94 -18.78
C ALA A 62 5.37 12.21 -18.99
N LEU A 63 6.64 12.16 -18.63
CA LEU A 63 7.61 13.22 -18.91
C LEU A 63 8.28 12.95 -20.25
N GLU A 64 7.69 13.50 -21.31
CA GLU A 64 8.13 13.28 -22.69
C GLU A 64 9.43 14.00 -23.00
N VAL A 65 10.34 13.29 -23.67
CA VAL A 65 11.56 13.82 -24.27
C VAL A 65 11.42 13.69 -25.80
N PRO A 66 11.78 14.71 -26.60
CA PRO A 66 11.67 14.63 -28.05
C PRO A 66 12.48 13.46 -28.62
N ASP A 67 11.84 12.65 -29.48
CA ASP A 67 12.44 11.52 -30.20
C ASP A 67 13.01 10.39 -29.32
N GLU A 68 12.61 10.34 -28.04
CA GLU A 68 13.04 9.37 -27.04
C GLU A 68 11.84 8.81 -26.26
N ASP A 69 12.04 7.71 -25.53
CA ASP A 69 11.04 7.21 -24.59
C ASP A 69 10.86 8.21 -23.42
N PRO A 70 9.70 8.20 -22.71
CA PRO A 70 9.48 9.09 -21.58
C PRO A 70 10.54 8.90 -20.50
N ALA A 71 11.14 10.00 -20.03
CA ALA A 71 12.18 9.99 -18.98
C ALA A 71 11.66 9.54 -17.60
N GLY A 72 10.34 9.48 -17.43
CA GLY A 72 9.71 9.01 -16.21
C GLY A 72 8.22 9.30 -16.20
N TYR A 73 7.57 8.83 -15.15
CA TYR A 73 6.15 8.91 -14.92
C TYR A 73 5.85 9.48 -13.54
N LEU A 74 4.75 10.20 -13.46
CA LEU A 74 4.21 10.75 -12.22
C LEU A 74 2.76 10.31 -12.07
N LEU A 75 2.41 9.64 -10.97
CA LEU A 75 1.03 9.47 -10.55
C LEU A 75 0.74 10.40 -9.39
N VAL A 76 -0.38 11.10 -9.47
CA VAL A 76 -0.89 12.01 -8.45
C VAL A 76 -2.26 11.49 -8.03
N SER A 77 -2.33 10.91 -6.83
CA SER A 77 -3.58 10.47 -6.21
C SER A 77 -4.07 11.49 -5.19
N THR A 78 -5.35 11.81 -5.26
CA THR A 78 -5.99 12.80 -4.40
C THR A 78 -7.10 12.12 -3.60
N PRO A 79 -6.91 11.95 -2.29
CA PRO A 79 -7.99 11.57 -1.37
C PRO A 79 -9.17 12.57 -1.45
N LEU A 80 -10.40 12.06 -1.39
CA LEU A 80 -11.63 12.87 -1.54
C LEU A 80 -12.49 12.90 -0.28
N MET A 81 -12.24 12.02 0.68
CA MET A 81 -13.04 11.86 1.90
C MET A 81 -12.27 12.39 3.12
N GLU A 82 -11.24 11.65 3.52
CA GLU A 82 -10.21 12.05 4.48
C GLU A 82 -8.99 12.62 3.75
N ASP A 83 -8.08 13.25 4.50
CA ASP A 83 -6.79 13.76 4.01
C ASP A 83 -6.94 14.72 2.83
N ARG A 84 -7.98 15.55 2.89
CA ARG A 84 -8.37 16.43 1.77
C ARG A 84 -7.38 17.58 1.55
N ASP A 85 -6.34 17.71 2.33
CA ASP A 85 -5.24 18.63 2.04
C ASP A 85 -4.06 17.93 1.34
N VAL A 86 -4.10 16.60 1.22
CA VAL A 86 -3.01 15.74 0.75
C VAL A 86 -3.16 15.39 -0.73
N VAL A 87 -2.02 15.31 -1.41
CA VAL A 87 -1.81 14.57 -2.64
C VAL A 87 -0.72 13.54 -2.41
N GLU A 88 -0.97 12.30 -2.80
CA GLU A 88 0.03 11.24 -2.87
C GLU A 88 0.68 11.26 -4.27
N ALA A 89 1.97 11.56 -4.32
CA ALA A 89 2.79 11.57 -5.52
C ALA A 89 3.67 10.31 -5.57
N GLU A 90 3.54 9.54 -6.64
CA GLU A 90 4.39 8.41 -6.96
C GLU A 90 5.20 8.74 -8.21
N VAL A 91 6.53 8.66 -8.08
CA VAL A 91 7.48 8.99 -9.14
C VAL A 91 8.16 7.70 -9.59
N ILE A 92 8.09 7.41 -10.88
CA ILE A 92 8.77 6.29 -11.50
C ILE A 92 9.74 6.85 -12.53
N LEU A 93 11.03 6.59 -12.37
CA LEU A 93 12.03 7.00 -13.36
C LEU A 93 12.17 5.95 -14.45
N ASP A 94 12.53 6.40 -15.65
CA ASP A 94 13.08 5.49 -16.64
C ASP A 94 14.38 4.83 -16.14
N ALA A 95 14.62 3.59 -16.56
CA ALA A 95 15.78 2.81 -16.12
C ALA A 95 17.11 3.49 -16.48
N GLY A 96 17.17 4.24 -17.59
CA GLY A 96 18.35 5.01 -17.99
C GLY A 96 18.68 6.18 -17.05
N HIS A 97 17.75 6.58 -16.18
CA HIS A 97 17.91 7.66 -15.21
C HIS A 97 18.00 7.17 -13.76
N LEU A 98 17.84 5.86 -13.53
CA LEU A 98 18.08 5.25 -12.23
C LEU A 98 19.59 5.09 -11.98
N PRO A 99 20.05 5.23 -10.72
CA PRO A 99 21.44 4.98 -10.40
C PRO A 99 21.75 3.49 -10.52
N LEU A 100 22.94 3.16 -11.00
CA LEU A 100 23.42 1.78 -10.94
C LEU A 100 23.60 1.34 -9.48
N PRO A 101 23.51 0.03 -9.17
CA PRO A 101 23.73 -0.46 -7.81
C PRO A 101 25.07 0.01 -7.22
N GLY A 102 25.01 0.72 -6.09
CA GLY A 102 26.17 1.26 -5.39
C GLY A 102 26.77 2.54 -6.00
N ALA A 103 26.15 3.09 -7.05
CA ALA A 103 26.48 4.40 -7.62
C ALA A 103 25.45 5.46 -7.19
N GLY A 104 25.83 6.72 -7.35
CA GLY A 104 24.93 7.85 -7.18
C GLY A 104 24.13 8.16 -8.46
N PHE A 105 23.17 9.07 -8.35
CA PHE A 105 22.49 9.64 -9.50
C PHE A 105 23.47 10.44 -10.36
N GLU A 106 23.44 10.16 -11.66
CA GLU A 106 24.03 11.07 -12.64
C GLU A 106 23.27 12.42 -12.64
N PRO A 107 23.93 13.54 -13.00
CA PRO A 107 23.32 14.86 -12.98
C PRO A 107 21.99 14.95 -13.76
N GLU A 108 21.88 14.21 -14.87
CA GLU A 108 20.68 14.15 -15.69
C GLU A 108 19.51 13.46 -14.97
N GLY A 109 19.74 12.27 -14.38
CA GLY A 109 18.72 11.56 -13.62
C GLY A 109 18.22 12.38 -12.43
N ARG A 110 19.13 13.10 -11.75
CA ARG A 110 18.77 14.03 -10.68
C ARG A 110 17.91 15.20 -11.19
N ALA A 111 18.18 15.71 -12.39
CA ALA A 111 17.40 16.78 -13.01
C ALA A 111 16.00 16.31 -13.43
N VAL A 112 15.88 15.11 -14.00
CA VAL A 112 14.60 14.46 -14.31
C VAL A 112 13.76 14.29 -13.05
N LEU A 113 14.35 13.73 -11.99
CA LEU A 113 13.68 13.53 -10.72
C LEU A 113 13.19 14.84 -10.09
N SER A 114 14.04 15.88 -10.11
CA SER A 114 13.68 17.23 -9.67
C SER A 114 12.50 17.81 -10.47
N THR A 115 12.43 17.53 -11.77
CA THR A 115 11.35 17.96 -12.65
C THR A 115 10.03 17.25 -12.32
N LEU A 116 10.07 15.93 -12.07
CA LEU A 116 8.90 15.14 -11.67
C LEU A 116 8.30 15.62 -10.34
N PHE A 117 9.14 15.89 -9.33
CA PHE A 117 8.64 16.44 -8.06
C PHE A 117 8.14 17.88 -8.18
N ALA A 118 8.77 18.71 -9.03
CA ALA A 118 8.26 20.07 -9.27
C ALA A 118 6.85 20.05 -9.88
N GLU A 119 6.58 19.11 -10.79
CA GLU A 119 5.25 18.92 -11.35
C GLU A 119 4.26 18.38 -10.31
N ALA A 120 4.67 17.41 -9.47
CA ALA A 120 3.83 16.92 -8.38
C ALA A 120 3.38 18.07 -7.44
N GLU A 121 4.32 18.96 -7.09
CA GLU A 121 4.05 20.15 -6.27
C GLU A 121 3.11 21.13 -7.00
N ALA A 122 3.33 21.39 -8.30
CA ALA A 122 2.49 22.28 -9.09
C ALA A 122 1.06 21.75 -9.29
N VAL A 123 0.91 20.46 -9.60
CA VAL A 123 -0.39 19.78 -9.72
C VAL A 123 -1.12 19.82 -8.37
N THR A 124 -0.44 19.59 -7.26
CA THR A 124 -1.01 19.67 -5.92
C THR A 124 -1.59 21.06 -5.64
N ALA A 125 -0.83 22.12 -5.92
CA ALA A 125 -1.32 23.49 -5.77
C ALA A 125 -2.52 23.79 -6.70
N CYS A 126 -2.48 23.30 -7.95
CA CYS A 126 -3.58 23.46 -8.91
C CYS A 126 -4.88 22.78 -8.45
N LEU A 127 -4.76 21.64 -7.76
CA LEU A 127 -5.89 20.92 -7.16
C LEU A 127 -6.41 21.59 -5.87
N GLY A 128 -5.80 22.70 -5.43
CA GLY A 128 -6.16 23.39 -4.19
C GLY A 128 -5.75 22.63 -2.92
N ARG A 129 -4.77 21.74 -3.03
CA ARG A 129 -4.22 20.94 -1.92
C ARG A 129 -2.93 21.59 -1.41
N SER A 130 -2.55 21.31 -0.17
CA SER A 130 -1.43 21.98 0.51
C SER A 130 -0.33 21.04 1.00
N VAL A 131 -0.49 19.72 0.85
CA VAL A 131 0.46 18.71 1.29
C VAL A 131 0.75 17.74 0.16
N VAL A 132 2.03 17.54 -0.15
CA VAL A 132 2.49 16.45 -1.02
C VAL A 132 3.09 15.35 -0.15
N GLN A 133 2.61 14.13 -0.30
CA GLN A 133 3.21 12.94 0.28
C GLN A 133 3.81 12.05 -0.81
N THR A 134 4.91 11.38 -0.51
CA THR A 134 5.53 10.41 -1.42
C THR A 134 6.21 9.30 -0.64
N TRP A 135 6.36 8.13 -1.26
CA TRP A 135 6.97 6.96 -0.65
C TRP A 135 8.18 6.52 -1.46
N LEU A 136 9.27 6.20 -0.77
CA LEU A 136 10.45 5.58 -1.36
C LEU A 136 10.55 4.13 -0.89
N LEU A 137 10.85 3.24 -1.83
CA LEU A 137 11.21 1.86 -1.57
C LEU A 137 12.73 1.78 -1.38
N HIS A 138 13.17 1.04 -0.37
CA HIS A 138 14.57 0.82 -0.04
C HIS A 138 14.92 -0.67 -0.06
N PRO A 139 16.15 -1.03 -0.47
CA PRO A 139 16.67 -2.39 -0.26
C PRO A 139 16.63 -2.79 1.21
N ALA A 140 16.56 -4.11 1.48
CA ALA A 140 16.47 -4.64 2.83
C ALA A 140 17.69 -4.30 3.73
N ASP A 141 18.85 -4.05 3.12
CA ASP A 141 20.11 -3.71 3.80
C ASP A 141 20.35 -2.19 3.90
N GLU A 142 19.48 -1.38 3.32
CA GLU A 142 19.51 0.07 3.46
C GLU A 142 18.61 0.52 4.63
N THR A 143 19.07 1.54 5.37
CA THR A 143 18.23 2.17 6.40
C THR A 143 17.16 3.04 5.73
N PRO A 144 15.86 2.82 5.94
CA PRO A 144 14.84 3.61 5.26
C PRO A 144 14.96 5.10 5.57
N GLY A 145 14.83 5.92 4.52
CA GLY A 145 15.00 7.36 4.57
C GLY A 145 16.44 7.84 4.42
N THR A 146 17.38 6.96 4.06
CA THR A 146 18.73 7.34 3.60
C THR A 146 18.84 7.33 2.08
N GLY A 147 20.05 7.55 1.56
CA GLY A 147 20.32 7.53 0.14
C GLY A 147 20.07 8.87 -0.57
N GLU A 148 20.59 8.98 -1.78
CA GLU A 148 20.59 10.25 -2.54
C GLU A 148 19.17 10.73 -2.90
N TRP A 149 18.24 9.80 -3.13
CA TRP A 149 16.84 10.15 -3.38
C TRP A 149 16.21 10.83 -2.16
N ALA A 150 16.47 10.30 -0.95
CA ALA A 150 16.03 10.92 0.29
C ALA A 150 16.71 12.28 0.53
N ASP A 151 17.98 12.42 0.17
CA ASP A 151 18.69 13.71 0.28
C ASP A 151 18.11 14.76 -0.67
N LEU A 152 17.76 14.38 -1.89
CA LEU A 152 17.03 15.26 -2.82
C LEU A 152 15.67 15.67 -2.24
N LEU A 153 14.93 14.75 -1.62
CA LEU A 153 13.67 15.09 -0.95
C LEU A 153 13.89 16.12 0.18
N ARG A 154 14.91 15.94 1.02
CA ARG A 154 15.29 16.89 2.09
C ARG A 154 15.63 18.27 1.54
N GLU A 155 16.47 18.33 0.51
CA GLU A 155 16.86 19.59 -0.15
C GLU A 155 15.66 20.35 -0.73
N ARG A 156 14.63 19.61 -1.17
CA ARG A 156 13.37 20.17 -1.68
C ARG A 156 12.38 20.55 -0.57
N GLY A 157 12.73 20.34 0.69
CA GLY A 157 11.91 20.68 1.85
C GLY A 157 10.91 19.60 2.28
N TYR A 158 11.05 18.37 1.79
CA TYR A 158 10.29 17.24 2.32
C TYR A 158 10.91 16.79 3.66
N SER A 159 10.02 16.38 4.56
CA SER A 159 10.35 15.82 5.87
C SER A 159 10.02 14.33 5.89
N LEU A 160 10.92 13.53 6.45
CA LEU A 160 10.67 12.11 6.70
C LEU A 160 9.59 12.00 7.79
N GLY A 161 8.46 11.39 7.45
CA GLY A 161 7.35 11.19 8.35
C GLY A 161 7.33 9.80 8.96
N LEU A 162 7.49 8.76 8.14
CA LEU A 162 7.34 7.38 8.56
C LEU A 162 8.40 6.50 7.91
N THR A 163 8.86 5.48 8.63
CA THR A 163 9.65 4.39 8.05
C THR A 163 8.95 3.07 8.30
N GLU A 164 9.04 2.18 7.31
CA GLU A 164 8.42 0.86 7.35
C GLU A 164 9.42 -0.23 7.05
N ILE A 165 9.13 -1.42 7.57
CA ILE A 165 9.79 -2.68 7.21
C ILE A 165 8.76 -3.49 6.43
N GLN A 166 9.12 -3.92 5.23
CA GLN A 166 8.31 -4.81 4.42
C GLN A 166 8.98 -6.19 4.38
N GLY A 167 8.14 -7.21 4.43
CA GLY A 167 8.60 -8.57 4.27
C GLY A 167 7.48 -9.50 3.83
N VAL A 168 7.86 -10.75 3.63
CA VAL A 168 6.99 -11.80 3.15
C VAL A 168 6.97 -12.97 4.13
N VAL A 169 5.79 -13.57 4.29
CA VAL A 169 5.57 -14.82 5.02
C VAL A 169 5.21 -15.90 4.00
N GLU A 170 5.93 -17.01 4.02
CA GLU A 170 5.50 -18.24 3.33
C GLU A 170 4.29 -18.81 4.07
N VAL A 171 3.26 -19.20 3.33
CA VAL A 171 2.01 -19.74 3.91
C VAL A 171 2.23 -21.19 4.33
N ASP A 172 2.85 -21.35 5.50
CA ASP A 172 2.97 -22.59 6.25
C ASP A 172 2.55 -22.32 7.72
N ALA A 173 1.36 -21.74 7.86
CA ALA A 173 0.81 -21.42 9.17
C ALA A 173 0.16 -22.68 9.78
N GLY A 174 0.77 -23.17 10.86
CA GLY A 174 0.15 -24.18 11.72
C GLY A 174 -1.25 -23.76 12.18
N THR A 175 -2.11 -24.73 12.45
CA THR A 175 -3.47 -24.46 12.94
C THR A 175 -3.40 -23.80 14.32
N PRO A 176 -3.95 -22.58 14.50
CA PRO A 176 -3.98 -21.95 15.81
C PRO A 176 -4.90 -22.72 16.75
N ASP A 177 -4.47 -22.86 18.01
CA ASP A 177 -5.32 -23.35 19.09
C ASP A 177 -6.09 -22.19 19.73
N TRP A 178 -7.41 -22.28 19.73
CA TRP A 178 -8.31 -21.22 20.16
C TRP A 178 -8.84 -21.47 21.57
N PRO A 179 -8.73 -20.49 22.49
CA PRO A 179 -9.31 -20.62 23.82
C PRO A 179 -10.81 -20.88 23.78
N SER A 180 -11.31 -21.65 24.74
CA SER A 180 -12.75 -21.85 24.92
C SER A 180 -13.49 -20.52 25.03
N GLY A 181 -14.56 -20.35 24.27
CA GLY A 181 -15.37 -19.12 24.27
C GLY A 181 -14.94 -18.06 23.26
N VAL A 182 -13.86 -18.29 22.49
CA VAL A 182 -13.55 -17.50 21.29
C VAL A 182 -14.15 -18.19 20.07
N THR A 183 -14.89 -17.44 19.26
CA THR A 183 -15.35 -17.87 17.94
C THR A 183 -14.52 -17.18 16.86
N VAL A 184 -14.38 -17.89 15.73
CA VAL A 184 -13.57 -17.47 14.60
C VAL A 184 -14.42 -17.56 13.35
N GLU A 185 -14.55 -16.46 12.64
CA GLU A 185 -15.36 -16.37 11.42
C GLU A 185 -14.49 -15.87 10.26
N VAL A 186 -14.45 -16.64 9.17
CA VAL A 186 -13.79 -16.26 7.92
C VAL A 186 -14.84 -15.66 6.97
N VAL A 187 -14.64 -14.42 6.57
CA VAL A 187 -15.55 -13.65 5.73
C VAL A 187 -14.86 -13.29 4.42
N ARG A 188 -15.55 -13.47 3.28
CA ARG A 188 -15.04 -13.10 1.95
C ARG A 188 -15.47 -11.68 1.56
N ASN A 189 -14.55 -10.94 0.94
CA ASN A 189 -14.83 -9.70 0.22
C ASN A 189 -15.63 -8.66 1.03
N LEU A 190 -15.32 -8.51 2.32
CA LEU A 190 -15.97 -7.58 3.25
C LEU A 190 -17.49 -7.79 3.42
N ARG A 191 -18.02 -8.98 3.09
CA ARG A 191 -19.45 -9.31 3.22
C ARG A 191 -19.76 -9.84 4.61
N PHE A 192 -19.51 -9.03 5.64
CA PHE A 192 -19.72 -9.42 7.04
C PHE A 192 -21.21 -9.71 7.33
N PRO A 193 -21.53 -10.79 8.05
CA PRO A 193 -22.89 -11.04 8.50
C PRO A 193 -23.33 -9.94 9.48
N PRO A 194 -24.64 -9.58 9.53
CA PRO A 194 -25.13 -8.45 10.32
C PRO A 194 -24.67 -8.39 11.78
N PRO A 195 -24.57 -9.52 12.53
CA PRO A 195 -24.12 -9.50 13.93
C PRO A 195 -22.67 -9.03 14.13
N LEU A 196 -21.80 -9.11 13.12
CA LEU A 196 -20.39 -8.70 13.24
C LEU A 196 -20.15 -7.23 12.89
N ILE A 197 -21.06 -6.61 12.14
CA ILE A 197 -20.81 -5.32 11.47
C ILE A 197 -20.40 -4.24 12.47
N ASP A 198 -21.16 -4.03 13.55
CA ASP A 198 -20.85 -2.93 14.49
C ASP A 198 -19.49 -3.12 15.18
N GLY A 199 -19.15 -4.36 15.53
CA GLY A 199 -17.86 -4.68 16.13
C GLY A 199 -16.69 -4.51 15.16
N VAL A 200 -16.86 -4.89 13.90
CA VAL A 200 -15.87 -4.67 12.84
C VAL A 200 -15.67 -3.17 12.57
N LEU A 201 -16.75 -2.39 12.47
CA LEU A 201 -16.65 -0.93 12.30
C LEU A 201 -15.90 -0.27 13.47
N ALA A 202 -16.15 -0.71 14.71
CA ALA A 202 -15.44 -0.23 15.88
C ALA A 202 -13.92 -0.55 15.81
N LEU A 203 -13.56 -1.74 15.33
CA LEU A 203 -12.16 -2.11 15.11
C LEU A 203 -11.50 -1.31 13.99
N TYR A 204 -12.19 -1.07 12.87
CA TYR A 204 -11.66 -0.24 11.78
C TYR A 204 -11.42 1.20 12.22
N HIS A 205 -12.38 1.81 12.92
CA HIS A 205 -12.21 3.14 13.48
C HIS A 205 -11.00 3.17 14.42
N ARG A 206 -10.90 2.20 15.35
CA ARG A 206 -9.75 2.12 16.27
C ARG A 206 -8.44 1.99 15.51
N ALA A 207 -8.37 1.13 14.50
CA ALA A 207 -7.16 0.96 13.71
C ALA A 207 -6.77 2.23 12.94
N SER A 208 -7.73 3.01 12.44
CA SER A 208 -7.42 4.29 11.79
C SER A 208 -6.79 5.33 12.72
N VAL A 209 -6.91 5.13 14.04
CA VAL A 209 -6.29 5.98 15.07
C VAL A 209 -5.00 5.37 15.62
N ASP A 210 -4.97 4.04 15.81
CA ASP A 210 -3.89 3.33 16.49
C ASP A 210 -2.72 2.97 15.55
N VAL A 211 -2.96 2.85 14.24
CA VAL A 211 -1.90 2.52 13.27
C VAL A 211 -0.92 3.68 13.19
N PRO A 212 0.40 3.46 13.40
CA PRO A 212 1.38 4.54 13.34
C PRO A 212 1.46 5.15 11.94
N THR A 213 1.27 6.47 11.86
CA THR A 213 1.46 7.27 10.64
C THR A 213 2.69 8.18 10.74
N GLY A 214 3.40 8.13 11.87
CA GLY A 214 4.57 8.94 12.15
C GLY A 214 4.27 10.44 12.07
N GLY A 215 5.09 11.16 11.33
CA GLY A 215 4.90 12.59 11.05
C GLY A 215 3.98 12.89 9.86
N LEU A 216 3.45 11.88 9.15
CA LEU A 216 2.59 12.09 7.98
C LEU A 216 1.21 12.59 8.40
N VAL A 217 0.66 13.51 7.62
CA VAL A 217 -0.77 13.87 7.72
C VAL A 217 -1.61 12.64 7.40
N ALA A 218 -2.43 12.23 8.36
CA ALA A 218 -3.39 11.14 8.22
C ALA A 218 -4.57 11.41 9.16
N GLU A 219 -5.75 11.60 8.60
CA GLU A 219 -7.00 11.79 9.35
C GLU A 219 -7.62 10.42 9.70
N PRO A 220 -8.16 10.25 10.93
CA PRO A 220 -8.94 9.07 11.26
C PRO A 220 -10.11 8.87 10.29
N VAL A 221 -10.39 7.60 10.00
CA VAL A 221 -11.44 7.23 9.03
C VAL A 221 -12.73 6.93 9.78
N ASP A 222 -13.78 7.70 9.48
CA ASP A 222 -15.12 7.44 10.01
C ASP A 222 -15.81 6.32 9.22
N TRP A 223 -15.74 5.09 9.75
CA TRP A 223 -16.31 3.91 9.12
C TRP A 223 -17.80 3.74 9.44
N THR A 224 -18.64 3.97 8.42
CA THR A 224 -20.08 3.71 8.47
C THR A 224 -20.46 2.41 7.78
N ARG A 225 -21.70 1.93 8.00
CA ARG A 225 -22.26 0.76 7.31
C ARG A 225 -22.32 0.97 5.80
N GLU A 226 -22.62 2.19 5.37
CA GLU A 226 -22.67 2.59 3.96
C GLU A 226 -21.28 2.54 3.32
N ARG A 227 -20.25 3.00 4.04
CA ARG A 227 -18.85 2.92 3.59
C ARG A 227 -18.36 1.48 3.51
N LEU A 228 -18.69 0.65 4.51
CA LEU A 228 -18.40 -0.78 4.47
C LEU A 228 -19.04 -1.46 3.25
N ALA A 229 -20.31 -1.15 2.98
CA ALA A 229 -21.01 -1.67 1.81
C ALA A 229 -20.38 -1.16 0.49
N ALA A 230 -19.92 0.09 0.45
CA ALA A 230 -19.20 0.66 -0.69
C ALA A 230 -17.83 -0.03 -0.90
N ALA A 231 -17.09 -0.28 0.17
CA ALA A 231 -15.83 -1.02 0.14
C ALA A 231 -16.03 -2.45 -0.39
N ALA A 232 -17.04 -3.17 0.11
CA ALA A 232 -17.38 -4.51 -0.38
C ALA A 232 -17.72 -4.51 -1.89
N ARG A 233 -18.44 -3.50 -2.40
CA ARG A 233 -18.68 -3.33 -3.84
C ARG A 233 -17.39 -3.05 -4.60
N ARG A 234 -16.51 -2.18 -4.08
CA ARG A 234 -15.23 -1.86 -4.71
C ARG A 234 -14.33 -3.08 -4.84
N VAL A 235 -14.24 -3.94 -3.81
CA VAL A 235 -13.47 -5.19 -3.87
C VAL A 235 -13.87 -5.98 -5.12
N VAL A 236 -15.17 -6.25 -5.29
CA VAL A 236 -15.70 -6.99 -6.45
C VAL A 236 -15.48 -6.24 -7.77
N ASN A 237 -15.81 -4.95 -7.84
CA ASN A 237 -15.75 -4.16 -9.08
C ASN A 237 -14.33 -3.94 -9.61
N THR A 238 -13.33 -4.11 -8.74
CA THR A 238 -11.91 -3.98 -9.09
C THR A 238 -11.19 -5.32 -9.16
N GLY A 239 -11.93 -6.43 -9.22
CA GLY A 239 -11.35 -7.77 -9.33
C GLY A 239 -10.46 -8.17 -8.15
N ARG A 240 -10.54 -7.47 -7.02
CA ARG A 240 -9.85 -7.84 -5.79
C ARG A 240 -10.57 -9.00 -5.14
N GLU A 241 -9.81 -9.87 -4.50
CA GLU A 241 -10.33 -10.93 -3.66
C GLU A 241 -9.76 -10.77 -2.26
N MET A 242 -10.59 -10.90 -1.23
CA MET A 242 -10.18 -10.65 0.14
C MET A 242 -10.78 -11.70 1.09
N VAL A 243 -10.01 -12.04 2.10
CA VAL A 243 -10.45 -12.77 3.29
C VAL A 243 -10.26 -11.86 4.51
N SER A 244 -11.27 -11.84 5.38
CA SER A 244 -11.23 -11.20 6.69
C SER A 244 -11.48 -12.27 7.75
N VAL A 245 -10.56 -12.47 8.68
CA VAL A 245 -10.77 -13.33 9.85
C VAL A 245 -11.22 -12.45 11.00
N VAL A 246 -12.37 -12.76 11.58
CA VAL A 246 -12.97 -12.03 12.70
C VAL A 246 -13.00 -12.93 13.93
N LEU A 247 -12.52 -12.41 15.06
CA LEU A 247 -12.60 -13.06 16.36
C LEU A 247 -13.70 -12.42 17.18
N SER A 248 -14.52 -13.24 17.84
CA SER A 248 -15.50 -12.78 18.82
C SER A 248 -15.42 -13.57 20.12
N ASP A 249 -15.81 -12.95 21.22
CA ASP A 249 -16.04 -13.61 22.51
C ASP A 249 -17.47 -13.35 23.01
N ALA A 250 -17.76 -13.69 24.27
CA ALA A 250 -19.07 -13.47 24.90
C ALA A 250 -19.52 -11.99 24.91
N THR A 251 -18.61 -11.05 24.68
CA THR A 251 -18.82 -9.60 24.67
C THR A 251 -18.77 -8.99 23.26
N GLY A 252 -18.71 -9.82 22.22
CA GLY A 252 -18.75 -9.42 20.81
C GLY A 252 -17.38 -9.51 20.11
N VAL A 253 -17.23 -8.79 19.01
CA VAL A 253 -15.99 -8.79 18.20
C VAL A 253 -14.82 -8.26 19.02
N ILE A 254 -13.67 -8.93 18.90
CA ILE A 254 -12.42 -8.63 19.62
C ILE A 254 -11.18 -8.59 18.72
N GLY A 255 -11.27 -9.03 17.46
CA GLY A 255 -10.15 -8.94 16.55
C GLY A 255 -10.53 -9.09 15.08
N ILE A 256 -9.73 -8.50 14.21
CA ILE A 256 -9.84 -8.63 12.75
C ILE A 256 -8.45 -8.69 12.10
N SER A 257 -8.30 -9.51 11.06
CA SER A 257 -7.12 -9.56 10.20
C SER A 257 -7.52 -9.82 8.75
N GLU A 258 -6.95 -9.06 7.82
CA GLU A 258 -7.39 -9.08 6.42
C GLU A 258 -6.24 -9.30 5.44
N ILE A 259 -6.46 -10.19 4.47
CA ILE A 259 -5.52 -10.49 3.39
C ILE A 259 -6.24 -10.33 2.06
N THR A 260 -5.60 -9.62 1.14
CA THR A 260 -6.12 -9.27 -0.18
C THR A 260 -5.21 -9.81 -1.27
N ARG A 261 -5.81 -10.42 -2.28
CA ARG A 261 -5.18 -10.67 -3.56
C ARG A 261 -5.64 -9.61 -4.56
N PHE A 262 -4.68 -8.89 -5.14
CA PHE A 262 -4.95 -7.88 -6.16
C PHE A 262 -5.08 -8.52 -7.55
N PRO A 263 -5.86 -7.92 -8.47
CA PRO A 263 -5.95 -8.40 -9.84
C PRO A 263 -4.58 -8.31 -10.53
N GLY A 264 -4.26 -9.30 -11.36
CA GLY A 264 -3.00 -9.34 -12.10
C GLY A 264 -1.74 -9.61 -11.27
N SER A 265 -1.86 -9.79 -9.95
CA SER A 265 -0.74 -10.28 -9.12
C SER A 265 -0.29 -11.68 -9.55
N GLU A 266 1.00 -11.97 -9.38
CA GLU A 266 1.55 -13.30 -9.58
C GLU A 266 0.72 -14.37 -8.84
N PRO A 267 0.52 -15.57 -9.42
CA PRO A 267 -0.20 -16.65 -8.76
C PRO A 267 0.40 -16.96 -7.38
N GLY A 268 -0.46 -17.06 -6.37
CA GLY A 268 -0.04 -17.35 -4.99
C GLY A 268 0.40 -16.14 -4.17
N ILE A 269 0.44 -14.93 -4.74
CA ILE A 269 0.80 -13.71 -4.00
C ILE A 269 -0.44 -13.01 -3.46
N ALA A 270 -0.39 -12.64 -2.18
CA ALA A 270 -1.37 -11.77 -1.54
C ALA A 270 -0.68 -10.78 -0.59
N GLU A 271 -1.42 -9.75 -0.16
CA GLU A 271 -0.96 -8.69 0.73
C GLU A 271 -1.84 -8.67 1.99
N GLN A 272 -1.21 -8.70 3.16
CA GLN A 272 -1.89 -8.52 4.44
C GLN A 272 -1.92 -7.04 4.81
N GLY A 273 -3.13 -6.51 4.95
CA GLY A 273 -3.38 -5.16 5.41
C GLY A 273 -3.54 -5.13 6.93
N ILE A 274 -4.69 -4.63 7.38
CA ILE A 274 -4.99 -4.45 8.80
C ILE A 274 -4.94 -5.77 9.59
N THR A 275 -4.33 -5.70 10.77
CA THR A 275 -4.53 -6.66 11.85
C THR A 275 -4.75 -5.86 13.13
N ALA A 276 -5.94 -5.95 13.71
CA ALA A 276 -6.33 -5.19 14.90
C ALA A 276 -6.93 -6.11 15.96
N ILE A 277 -6.52 -5.91 17.21
CA ILE A 277 -7.08 -6.58 18.38
C ILE A 277 -7.62 -5.49 19.31
N ASP A 278 -8.88 -5.65 19.73
CA ASP A 278 -9.52 -4.75 20.69
C ASP A 278 -8.67 -4.67 21.96
N VAL A 279 -8.58 -3.48 22.55
CA VAL A 279 -7.77 -3.21 23.75
C VAL A 279 -8.10 -4.19 24.89
N ARG A 280 -9.38 -4.59 25.04
CA ARG A 280 -9.83 -5.52 26.09
C ARG A 280 -9.30 -6.95 25.91
N ALA A 281 -8.89 -7.30 24.70
CA ALA A 281 -8.42 -8.64 24.33
C ALA A 281 -6.90 -8.72 24.11
N ARG A 282 -6.17 -7.60 24.16
CA ARG A 282 -4.70 -7.56 24.01
C ARG A 282 -4.00 -8.34 25.13
N GLY A 283 -2.78 -8.79 24.87
CA GLY A 283 -1.97 -9.57 25.84
C GLY A 283 -2.26 -11.07 25.89
N ASN A 284 -3.27 -11.57 25.16
CA ASN A 284 -3.67 -12.99 25.17
C ASN A 284 -3.12 -13.81 23.98
N GLY A 285 -2.22 -13.23 23.18
CA GLY A 285 -1.65 -13.88 21.99
C GLY A 285 -2.56 -13.92 20.76
N TYR A 286 -3.73 -13.25 20.79
CA TYR A 286 -4.67 -13.26 19.66
C TYR A 286 -4.10 -12.66 18.37
N GLY A 287 -3.21 -11.66 18.46
CA GLY A 287 -2.57 -11.08 17.28
C GLY A 287 -1.78 -12.10 16.45
N LEU A 288 -1.10 -13.05 17.11
CA LEU A 288 -0.40 -14.13 16.38
C LEU A 288 -1.40 -15.13 15.80
N ARG A 289 -2.34 -15.61 16.63
CA ARG A 289 -3.32 -16.64 16.21
C ARG A 289 -4.20 -16.17 15.05
N ILE A 290 -4.65 -14.92 15.07
CA ILE A 290 -5.51 -14.37 14.01
C ILE A 290 -4.75 -14.24 12.69
N LYS A 291 -3.45 -13.92 12.72
CA LYS A 291 -2.62 -13.89 11.51
C LYS A 291 -2.37 -15.30 10.98
N GLN A 292 -2.15 -16.29 11.86
CA GLN A 292 -2.06 -17.70 11.44
C GLN A 292 -3.33 -18.16 10.71
N GLU A 293 -4.49 -17.86 11.29
CA GLU A 293 -5.78 -18.17 10.65
C GLU A 293 -6.01 -17.40 9.36
N ALA A 294 -5.62 -16.12 9.31
CA ALA A 294 -5.71 -15.33 8.08
C ALA A 294 -4.86 -15.93 6.95
N LEU A 295 -3.62 -16.36 7.25
CA LEU A 295 -2.75 -17.03 6.28
C LEU A 295 -3.40 -18.35 5.78
N ARG A 296 -3.98 -19.15 6.67
CA ARG A 296 -4.71 -20.37 6.29
C ARG A 296 -5.92 -20.07 5.40
N ALA A 297 -6.74 -19.10 5.80
CA ALA A 297 -7.88 -18.65 5.02
C ALA A 297 -7.44 -18.12 3.64
N ALA A 298 -6.33 -17.38 3.56
CA ALA A 298 -5.80 -16.89 2.30
C ALA A 298 -5.31 -18.03 1.38
N ALA A 299 -4.65 -19.05 1.91
CA ALA A 299 -4.31 -20.25 1.14
C ALA A 299 -5.56 -20.94 0.59
N GLU A 300 -6.57 -21.17 1.45
CA GLU A 300 -7.79 -21.89 1.06
C GLU A 300 -8.62 -21.12 0.02
N HIS A 301 -8.77 -19.82 0.21
CA HIS A 301 -9.75 -19.02 -0.50
C HIS A 301 -9.17 -18.15 -1.62
N LEU A 302 -7.90 -17.78 -1.53
CA LEU A 302 -7.20 -16.93 -2.50
C LEU A 302 -6.08 -17.70 -3.22
N GLY A 303 -5.79 -18.95 -2.82
CA GLY A 303 -4.68 -19.73 -3.33
C GLY A 303 -3.31 -19.17 -2.93
N ALA A 304 -3.24 -18.37 -1.86
CA ALA A 304 -2.02 -17.70 -1.45
C ALA A 304 -0.96 -18.70 -0.93
N THR A 305 0.26 -18.58 -1.44
CA THR A 305 1.46 -19.30 -0.98
C THR A 305 2.46 -18.35 -0.32
N ARG A 306 2.45 -17.06 -0.67
CA ARG A 306 3.26 -16.00 -0.06
C ARG A 306 2.40 -14.79 0.25
N VAL A 307 2.59 -14.22 1.44
CA VAL A 307 1.84 -13.04 1.90
C VAL A 307 2.80 -11.92 2.29
N TYR A 308 2.72 -10.79 1.59
CA TYR A 308 3.48 -9.59 1.87
C TYR A 308 2.78 -8.73 2.92
N THR A 309 3.55 -8.02 3.74
CA THR A 309 3.01 -7.01 4.66
C THR A 309 4.09 -5.99 4.99
N SER A 310 3.66 -4.75 5.23
CA SER A 310 4.51 -3.65 5.68
C SER A 310 4.06 -3.21 7.08
N ASN A 311 5.02 -2.86 7.94
CA ASN A 311 4.74 -2.26 9.24
C ASN A 311 5.66 -1.09 9.51
N ALA A 312 5.12 -0.06 10.17
CA ALA A 312 5.91 0.98 10.79
C ALA A 312 7.07 0.37 11.60
N ALA A 313 8.29 0.87 11.39
CA ALA A 313 9.50 0.30 11.96
C ALA A 313 9.51 0.34 13.50
N ASP A 314 8.77 1.28 14.09
CA ASP A 314 8.59 1.45 15.53
C ASP A 314 7.44 0.59 16.12
N ASN A 315 6.64 -0.08 15.30
CA ASN A 315 5.60 -1.00 15.74
C ASN A 315 6.20 -2.36 16.14
N THR A 316 6.96 -2.36 17.24
CA THR A 316 7.73 -3.52 17.72
C THR A 316 6.86 -4.76 17.95
N TRP A 317 5.59 -4.58 18.34
CA TRP A 317 4.66 -5.69 18.57
C TRP A 317 4.28 -6.41 17.28
N MET A 318 3.91 -5.68 16.22
CA MET A 318 3.54 -6.30 14.95
C MET A 318 4.76 -6.91 14.26
N VAL A 319 5.93 -6.26 14.38
CA VAL A 319 7.21 -6.79 13.90
C VAL A 319 7.55 -8.13 14.59
N ASP A 320 7.40 -8.23 15.91
CA ASP A 320 7.62 -9.50 16.64
C ASP A 320 6.64 -10.59 16.18
N ILE A 321 5.35 -10.26 16.06
CA ILE A 321 4.34 -11.22 15.58
C ILE A 321 4.72 -11.75 14.20
N ASN A 322 5.08 -10.89 13.26
CA ASN A 322 5.46 -11.32 11.91
C ASN A 322 6.72 -12.20 11.95
N ARG A 323 7.76 -11.82 12.72
CA ARG A 323 8.96 -12.66 12.87
C ARG A 323 8.64 -14.07 13.35
N ARG A 324 7.69 -14.21 14.28
CA ARG A 324 7.22 -15.52 14.76
C ARG A 324 6.44 -16.33 13.72
N LEU A 325 5.93 -15.67 12.68
CA LEU A 325 5.31 -16.30 11.51
C LEU A 325 6.33 -16.67 10.41
N GLY A 326 7.63 -16.47 10.63
CA GLY A 326 8.65 -16.73 9.62
C GLY A 326 8.83 -15.57 8.62
N TRP A 327 8.51 -14.35 9.02
CA TRP A 327 8.65 -13.16 8.18
C TRP A 327 10.10 -12.93 7.75
N ARG A 328 10.31 -12.93 6.44
CA ARG A 328 11.56 -12.57 5.78
C ARG A 328 11.45 -11.13 5.28
N VAL A 329 12.31 -10.25 5.80
CA VAL A 329 12.40 -8.85 5.31
C VAL A 329 12.89 -8.87 3.87
N VAL A 330 12.24 -8.08 3.02
CA VAL A 330 12.55 -7.97 1.58
C VAL A 330 12.89 -6.54 1.16
N SER A 331 12.41 -5.55 1.92
CA SER A 331 12.64 -4.14 1.65
C SER A 331 12.26 -3.28 2.86
N GLY A 332 12.64 -2.01 2.79
CA GLY A 332 12.12 -0.97 3.67
C GLY A 332 11.32 0.07 2.88
N GLY A 333 10.52 0.86 3.58
CA GLY A 333 9.79 1.98 3.01
C GLY A 333 10.07 3.26 3.79
N SER A 334 10.12 4.40 3.12
CA SER A 334 10.11 5.70 3.79
C SER A 334 9.05 6.62 3.21
N GLY A 335 8.15 7.10 4.08
CA GLY A 335 7.10 8.05 3.74
C GLY A 335 7.53 9.46 4.07
N TRP A 336 7.40 10.35 3.09
CA TRP A 336 7.85 11.73 3.13
C TRP A 336 6.69 12.67 2.89
N GLN A 337 6.75 13.86 3.49
CA GLN A 337 5.79 14.91 3.19
C GLN A 337 6.41 16.30 3.09
N LYS A 338 5.81 17.15 2.27
CA LYS A 338 6.08 18.59 2.17
C LYS A 338 4.76 19.35 2.26
N ARG A 339 4.74 20.41 3.07
CA ARG A 339 3.67 21.42 3.03
C ARG A 339 4.09 22.52 2.05
N LEU A 340 3.21 22.87 1.11
CA LEU A 340 3.47 23.82 0.03
C LEU A 340 3.37 25.28 0.46
#